data_AF-A0A1X9Z2J8-F1
#
_entry.id   AF-A0A1X9Z2J8-F1
#
_cell.length_a   1.000
_cell.length_b   1.000
_cell.length_c   1.000
_cell.angle_alpha   90.00
_cell.angle_beta   90.00
_cell.angle_gamma   90.00
#
_symmetry.space_group_name_H-M   'P 1'
#
loop_
_entity.id
_entity.type
_entity.pdbx_description
1 polymer ?
#
loop_
_entity_poly.entity_id
_entity_poly.type
_entity_poly.pdbx_seq_one_letter_code
_entity_poly.pdbx_strand_id
1 'polypeptide(L)'
;MDWNIETEPPNSEENLSNDEVRDDLTVSKASGRQGIDDPVQNGKITELLVCHGAKCICDKAVDPAPKQLKVLSHNNYIINDDGETKLIATTLDNKLLNINFGQCKVPDPSKPAPCTAKLQWKDYYEKVELPNGAYVLNDKSAAICTAKNGNIKIVQHGQQANITAQELENANAGSWAANGPLLTEEMIHTEQAAKMKMKMVQQ
;
A
#
# COMPACT_ATOMS: atom_id res chain seq x y z
N MET A 1 74.59 -10.27 -21.29
CA MET A 1 74.61 -11.31 -22.32
C MET A 1 73.20 -11.90 -22.45
N ASP A 2 72.32 -11.26 -23.21
CA ASP A 2 71.94 -11.70 -24.55
C ASP A 2 71.75 -13.22 -24.82
N TRP A 3 70.48 -13.67 -24.90
CA TRP A 3 69.71 -14.03 -26.13
C TRP A 3 68.52 -14.94 -25.78
N ASN A 4 67.28 -14.43 -25.82
CA ASN A 4 66.35 -14.39 -26.96
C ASN A 4 65.99 -15.77 -27.52
N ILE A 5 64.69 -16.11 -27.42
CA ILE A 5 63.90 -16.63 -28.53
C ILE A 5 62.62 -15.79 -28.60
N GLU A 6 62.55 -15.01 -29.67
CA GLU A 6 61.41 -14.33 -30.28
C GLU A 6 60.45 -15.38 -30.87
N THR A 7 59.19 -15.12 -31.20
CA THR A 7 58.72 -14.27 -32.32
C THR A 7 57.21 -14.05 -32.15
N GLU A 8 56.74 -12.82 -31.96
CA GLU A 8 56.30 -11.81 -32.94
C GLU A 8 54.87 -12.01 -33.56
N PRO A 9 54.00 -10.98 -33.53
CA PRO A 9 52.81 -10.81 -34.38
C PRO A 9 53.19 -10.05 -35.69
N PRO A 10 52.30 -9.80 -36.69
CA PRO A 10 51.52 -8.54 -36.66
C PRO A 10 50.22 -8.46 -37.54
N ASN A 11 49.39 -7.44 -37.23
CA ASN A 11 48.74 -6.46 -38.13
C ASN A 11 47.73 -6.88 -39.24
N SER A 12 46.53 -6.29 -39.24
CA SER A 12 46.09 -5.32 -40.28
C SER A 12 44.67 -4.79 -40.06
N GLU A 13 44.55 -3.49 -40.30
CA GLU A 13 43.39 -2.59 -40.20
C GLU A 13 42.33 -2.77 -41.30
N GLU A 14 41.23 -2.00 -41.18
CA GLU A 14 40.29 -1.56 -42.23
C GLU A 14 39.34 -2.64 -42.84
N ASN A 15 38.10 -2.39 -43.27
CA ASN A 15 37.41 -1.16 -43.68
C ASN A 15 35.86 -1.37 -43.68
N LEU A 16 35.11 -0.25 -43.74
CA LEU A 16 33.66 -0.20 -43.99
C LEU A 16 33.27 -0.77 -45.36
N SER A 17 32.04 -1.29 -45.48
CA SER A 17 31.24 -1.10 -46.69
C SER A 17 29.75 -1.07 -46.39
N ASN A 18 29.13 0.04 -46.80
CA ASN A 18 27.70 0.26 -46.95
C ASN A 18 27.08 -0.74 -47.93
N ASP A 19 25.83 -1.14 -47.66
CA ASP A 19 24.84 -1.45 -48.68
C ASP A 19 23.52 -0.76 -48.32
N GLU A 20 23.30 0.40 -48.95
CA GLU A 20 21.96 0.94 -49.21
C GLU A 20 21.40 0.32 -50.50
N VAL A 21 20.10 0.59 -50.77
CA VAL A 21 19.26 0.38 -51.98
C VAL A 21 18.07 -0.53 -51.60
N ARG A 22 16.78 -0.18 -51.68
CA ARG A 22 15.97 0.87 -52.34
C ARG A 22 14.58 0.81 -51.69
N ASP A 23 14.00 1.91 -51.21
CA ASP A 23 12.98 2.74 -51.88
C ASP A 23 11.82 2.01 -52.58
N ASP A 24 10.63 2.04 -51.98
CA ASP A 24 9.36 2.26 -52.69
C ASP A 24 8.38 3.00 -51.76
N LEU A 25 8.29 4.32 -51.94
CA LEU A 25 7.15 5.12 -51.49
C LEU A 25 5.98 4.91 -52.45
N THR A 26 4.85 4.46 -51.92
CA THR A 26 3.54 4.84 -52.46
C THR A 26 2.75 5.63 -51.41
N VAL A 27 2.69 6.95 -51.63
CA VAL A 27 1.83 7.90 -50.91
C VAL A 27 0.58 8.15 -51.74
N SER A 28 -0.60 7.99 -51.14
CA SER A 28 -1.81 8.71 -51.56
C SER A 28 -2.79 8.95 -50.40
N LYS A 29 -2.59 10.13 -49.78
CA LYS A 29 -3.57 11.16 -49.37
C LYS A 29 -4.84 10.79 -48.57
N ALA A 30 -4.78 11.19 -47.28
CA ALA A 30 -5.64 12.15 -46.58
C ALA A 30 -7.18 11.94 -46.47
N SER A 31 -7.67 11.82 -45.23
CA SER A 31 -8.54 12.82 -44.57
C SER A 31 -8.83 12.41 -43.13
N GLY A 32 -8.77 13.36 -42.20
CA GLY A 32 -8.57 13.12 -40.77
C GLY A 32 -9.79 12.73 -39.92
N ARG A 33 -9.51 12.49 -38.64
CA ARG A 33 -10.19 13.05 -37.46
C ARG A 33 -9.40 12.68 -36.20
N GLN A 34 -9.26 13.66 -35.32
CA GLN A 34 -8.64 13.59 -34.00
C GLN A 34 -9.31 12.50 -33.14
N GLY A 35 -8.49 11.68 -32.47
CA GLY A 35 -8.90 10.75 -31.44
C GLY A 35 -7.99 10.91 -30.24
N ILE A 36 -8.42 11.81 -29.35
CA ILE A 36 -8.22 11.84 -27.89
C ILE A 36 -7.07 10.98 -27.38
N ASP A 37 -6.04 11.65 -26.89
CA ASP A 37 -4.98 11.12 -26.04
C ASP A 37 -5.63 10.29 -24.92
N ASP A 38 -5.54 8.95 -25.04
CA ASP A 38 -5.96 8.06 -23.98
C ASP A 38 -5.18 8.44 -22.70
N PRO A 39 -5.85 8.67 -21.56
CA PRO A 39 -5.13 8.91 -20.33
C PRO A 39 -4.33 7.66 -20.02
N VAL A 40 -3.01 7.81 -20.00
CA VAL A 40 -2.05 6.82 -19.51
C VAL A 40 -2.54 6.34 -18.15
N GLN A 41 -3.16 5.16 -18.12
CA GLN A 41 -3.60 4.47 -16.91
C GLN A 41 -2.36 3.96 -16.16
N ASN A 42 -1.60 4.86 -15.54
CA ASN A 42 -0.45 4.52 -14.73
C ASN A 42 -0.82 4.51 -13.25
N GLY A 43 -1.12 3.30 -12.76
CA GLY A 43 -1.11 2.97 -11.33
C GLY A 43 -2.37 2.25 -10.85
N LYS A 44 -2.30 0.92 -10.76
CA LYS A 44 -3.29 0.11 -10.05
C LYS A 44 -3.37 0.61 -8.60
N ILE A 45 -4.48 1.25 -8.22
CA ILE A 45 -4.76 1.59 -6.81
C ILE A 45 -5.07 0.28 -6.10
N THR A 46 -4.04 -0.40 -5.55
CA THR A 46 -4.21 -1.66 -4.79
C THR A 46 -4.30 -1.45 -3.29
N GLU A 47 -4.03 -0.24 -2.79
CA GLU A 47 -3.84 -0.02 -1.36
C GLU A 47 -5.17 0.35 -0.71
N LEU A 48 -5.64 -0.51 0.19
CA LEU A 48 -6.87 -0.31 0.92
C LEU A 48 -6.56 0.24 2.31
N LEU A 49 -7.22 1.32 2.69
CA LEU A 49 -7.06 1.88 4.03
C LEU A 49 -7.58 0.92 5.10
N VAL A 50 -6.90 0.90 6.24
CA VAL A 50 -7.28 0.09 7.39
C VAL A 50 -8.16 0.93 8.29
N CYS A 51 -9.24 0.35 8.81
CA CYS A 51 -10.16 1.04 9.70
C CYS A 51 -10.52 0.21 10.94
N HIS A 52 -11.29 0.82 11.83
CA HIS A 52 -11.82 0.18 13.02
C HIS A 52 -12.56 -1.10 12.63
N GLY A 53 -12.21 -2.21 13.27
CA GLY A 53 -12.76 -3.51 12.88
C GLY A 53 -11.81 -4.38 12.07
N ALA A 54 -10.71 -3.83 11.57
CA ALA A 54 -9.68 -4.59 10.87
C ALA A 54 -9.24 -5.82 11.67
N LYS A 55 -8.95 -6.91 10.98
CA LYS A 55 -8.50 -8.15 11.60
C LYS A 55 -7.02 -8.32 11.36
N CYS A 56 -6.30 -8.63 12.43
CA CYS A 56 -4.87 -8.82 12.41
C CYS A 56 -4.49 -10.15 13.07
N ILE A 57 -3.37 -10.73 12.67
CA ILE A 57 -2.79 -11.94 13.26
C ILE A 57 -1.40 -11.64 13.81
N CYS A 58 -0.96 -12.40 14.81
CA CYS A 58 0.40 -12.35 15.34
C CYS A 58 1.03 -13.74 15.32
N ASP A 59 2.23 -13.86 14.77
CA ASP A 59 2.95 -15.14 14.65
C ASP A 59 3.32 -15.77 16.01
N LYS A 60 3.40 -14.98 17.08
CA LYS A 60 3.64 -15.46 18.46
C LYS A 60 2.37 -15.73 19.26
N ALA A 61 1.18 -15.50 18.70
CA ALA A 61 -0.06 -15.82 19.39
C ALA A 61 -0.21 -17.34 19.59
N VAL A 62 -0.73 -17.74 20.75
CA VAL A 62 -1.14 -19.14 20.99
C VAL A 62 -2.33 -19.48 20.08
N ASP A 63 -3.35 -18.64 20.13
CA ASP A 63 -4.52 -18.70 19.25
C ASP A 63 -4.23 -17.98 17.92
N PRO A 64 -4.23 -18.68 16.78
CA PRO A 64 -3.97 -18.08 15.48
C PRO A 64 -5.15 -17.26 14.93
N ALA A 65 -6.32 -17.30 15.58
CA ALA A 65 -7.50 -16.61 15.10
C ALA A 65 -7.28 -15.08 15.01
N PRO A 66 -7.73 -14.44 13.91
CA PRO A 66 -7.58 -13.00 13.74
C PRO A 66 -8.26 -12.22 14.87
N LYS A 67 -7.58 -11.18 15.36
CA LYS A 67 -8.06 -10.29 16.42
C LYS A 67 -8.35 -8.92 15.85
N GLN A 68 -9.39 -8.29 16.39
CA GLN A 68 -9.85 -6.99 15.94
C GLN A 68 -8.91 -5.88 16.40
N LEU A 69 -8.54 -5.01 15.47
CA LEU A 69 -7.92 -3.73 15.73
C LEU A 69 -9.00 -2.71 16.06
N LYS A 70 -8.86 -2.10 17.24
CA LYS A 70 -9.67 -0.97 17.69
C LYS A 70 -8.89 0.31 17.47
N VAL A 71 -9.48 1.23 16.74
CA VAL A 71 -8.97 2.59 16.61
C VAL A 71 -9.37 3.37 17.85
N LEU A 72 -8.37 3.75 18.65
CA LEU A 72 -8.53 4.53 19.88
C LEU A 72 -7.58 5.74 19.90
N SER A 73 -6.74 5.88 18.88
CA SER A 73 -5.76 6.97 18.74
C SER A 73 -6.40 8.35 18.50
N HIS A 74 -7.61 8.39 17.94
CA HIS A 74 -8.35 9.62 17.66
C HIS A 74 -9.86 9.35 17.50
N ASN A 75 -10.62 10.42 17.27
CA ASN A 75 -12.06 10.41 16.97
C ASN A 75 -12.46 11.22 15.72
N ASN A 76 -11.48 11.67 14.91
CA ASN A 76 -11.73 12.62 13.81
C ASN A 76 -11.66 12.01 12.40
N TYR A 77 -10.72 11.10 12.13
CA TYR A 77 -10.50 10.58 10.78
C TYR A 77 -11.39 9.37 10.52
N ILE A 78 -12.28 9.49 9.54
CA ILE A 78 -13.29 8.47 9.23
C ILE A 78 -13.20 8.01 7.78
N ILE A 79 -13.66 6.79 7.55
CA ILE A 79 -13.90 6.20 6.23
C ILE A 79 -15.36 5.73 6.20
N ASN A 80 -16.04 5.99 5.09
CA ASN A 80 -17.40 5.49 4.86
C ASN A 80 -17.29 4.14 4.16
N ASP A 81 -17.86 3.13 4.80
CA ASP A 81 -17.81 1.74 4.38
C ASP A 81 -19.24 1.18 4.37
N ASP A 82 -19.82 1.08 3.18
CA ASP A 82 -21.19 0.58 2.94
C ASP A 82 -22.25 1.19 3.88
N GLY A 83 -22.20 2.52 4.05
CA GLY A 83 -23.13 3.25 4.92
C GLY A 83 -22.77 3.23 6.41
N GLU A 84 -21.72 2.53 6.82
CA GLU A 84 -21.14 2.61 8.16
C GLU A 84 -19.95 3.59 8.17
N THR A 85 -19.92 4.50 9.14
CA THR A 85 -18.78 5.39 9.37
C THR A 85 -17.81 4.74 10.36
N LYS A 86 -16.59 4.42 9.89
CA LYS A 86 -15.54 3.79 10.72
C LYS A 86 -14.35 4.71 10.86
N LEU A 87 -13.68 4.67 12.01
CA LEU A 87 -12.44 5.42 12.23
C LEU A 87 -11.27 4.77 11.47
N ILE A 88 -10.42 5.57 10.84
CA ILE A 88 -9.20 5.11 10.13
C ILE A 88 -8.14 4.69 11.16
N ALA A 89 -7.45 3.58 10.93
CA ALA A 89 -6.37 3.14 11.82
C ALA A 89 -5.06 3.87 11.53
N THR A 90 -4.30 4.18 12.59
CA THR A 90 -3.05 4.91 12.48
C THR A 90 -1.88 4.18 13.15
N THR A 91 -0.66 4.66 12.91
CA THR A 91 0.55 4.16 13.59
C THR A 91 0.52 4.35 15.12
N LEU A 92 -0.41 5.15 15.66
CA LEU A 92 -0.62 5.31 17.11
C LEU A 92 -1.56 4.25 17.72
N ASP A 93 -2.25 3.44 16.91
CA ASP A 93 -3.04 2.30 17.37
C ASP A 93 -2.12 1.10 17.66
N ASN A 94 -1.25 1.25 18.66
CA ASN A 94 -0.08 0.41 18.87
C ASN A 94 0.01 -0.24 20.26
N LYS A 95 -1.05 -0.14 21.06
CA LYS A 95 -1.09 -0.63 22.44
C LYS A 95 -2.00 -1.86 22.58
N LEU A 96 -1.91 -2.52 23.72
CA LEU A 96 -2.76 -3.67 24.09
C LEU A 96 -4.27 -3.39 23.96
N LEU A 97 -4.72 -2.17 24.23
CA LEU A 97 -6.13 -1.79 24.11
C LEU A 97 -6.61 -1.71 22.65
N ASN A 98 -5.69 -1.40 21.73
CA ASN A 98 -5.98 -1.39 20.30
C ASN A 98 -6.05 -2.82 19.77
N ILE A 99 -5.14 -3.69 20.20
CA ILE A 99 -5.11 -5.08 19.75
C ILE A 99 -4.51 -6.02 20.80
N ASN A 100 -5.22 -7.11 21.08
CA ASN A 100 -4.83 -8.10 22.07
C ASN A 100 -4.98 -9.52 21.51
N PHE A 101 -3.87 -10.28 21.52
CA PHE A 101 -3.80 -11.66 21.02
C PHE A 101 -4.02 -12.74 22.10
N GLY A 102 -4.40 -12.33 23.32
CA GLY A 102 -4.62 -13.23 24.46
C GLY A 102 -3.30 -13.68 25.06
N GLN A 103 -2.80 -14.85 24.63
CA GLN A 103 -1.54 -15.42 25.11
C GLN A 103 -0.49 -15.47 24.00
N CYS A 104 0.77 -15.28 24.39
CA CYS A 104 1.92 -15.42 23.51
C CYS A 104 2.73 -16.68 23.85
N LYS A 105 3.18 -17.39 22.81
CA LYS A 105 4.09 -18.55 22.87
C LYS A 105 5.52 -18.21 23.34
N VAL A 106 5.80 -16.92 23.59
CA VAL A 106 7.12 -16.40 24.01
C VAL A 106 7.02 -16.02 25.50
N PRO A 107 8.02 -16.36 26.33
CA PRO A 107 9.35 -16.90 25.96
C PRO A 107 9.38 -18.41 25.68
N ASP A 108 8.42 -19.17 26.20
CA ASP A 108 8.38 -20.63 26.10
C ASP A 108 6.98 -21.08 25.63
N PRO A 109 6.87 -21.83 24.51
CA PRO A 109 5.59 -22.36 24.04
C PRO A 109 4.88 -23.27 25.05
N SER A 110 5.62 -23.97 25.91
CA SER A 110 5.06 -24.81 26.98
C SER A 110 4.57 -24.01 28.17
N LYS A 111 4.94 -22.72 28.29
CA LYS A 111 4.50 -21.79 29.33
C LYS A 111 4.11 -20.45 28.73
N PRO A 112 2.97 -20.37 28.01
CA PRO A 112 2.54 -19.14 27.38
C PRO A 112 2.32 -18.01 28.40
N ALA A 113 2.70 -16.80 28.01
CA ALA A 113 2.54 -15.61 28.84
C ALA A 113 1.54 -14.63 28.22
N PRO A 114 0.80 -13.84 29.01
CA PRO A 114 -0.17 -12.87 28.50
C PRO A 114 0.42 -11.92 27.45
N CYS A 115 -0.39 -11.51 26.47
CA CYS A 115 -0.02 -10.52 25.47
C CYS A 115 0.15 -9.14 26.13
N THR A 116 1.23 -8.45 25.77
CA THR A 116 1.56 -7.09 26.26
C THR A 116 1.85 -6.18 25.08
N ALA A 117 1.04 -6.27 24.02
CA ALA A 117 1.29 -5.64 22.71
C ALA A 117 1.81 -4.20 22.83
N LYS A 118 3.02 -4.00 22.27
CA LYS A 118 3.70 -2.72 22.11
C LYS A 118 4.26 -2.67 20.70
N LEU A 119 3.46 -2.16 19.79
CA LEU A 119 3.66 -2.30 18.35
C LEU A 119 4.47 -1.15 17.77
N GLN A 120 5.32 -1.46 16.81
CA GLN A 120 5.94 -0.51 15.92
C GLN A 120 5.47 -0.83 14.50
N TRP A 121 4.60 0.03 13.97
CA TRP A 121 4.08 -0.08 12.62
C TRP A 121 5.13 0.31 11.58
N LYS A 122 5.09 -0.33 10.43
CA LYS A 122 5.91 -0.10 9.26
C LYS A 122 5.07 -0.31 8.00
N ASP A 123 5.63 0.08 6.85
CA ASP A 123 4.97 -0.06 5.56
C ASP A 123 3.59 0.65 5.54
N TYR A 124 3.50 1.77 6.28
CA TYR A 124 2.31 2.61 6.40
C TYR A 124 2.23 3.63 5.25
N TYR A 125 1.10 4.30 5.12
CA TYR A 125 0.88 5.29 4.06
C TYR A 125 1.57 6.62 4.39
N GLU A 126 2.82 6.76 3.96
CA GLU A 126 3.69 7.91 4.28
C GLU A 126 3.25 9.24 3.63
N LYS A 127 2.37 9.21 2.62
CA LYS A 127 1.92 10.42 1.93
C LYS A 127 1.01 11.31 2.79
N VAL A 128 0.46 10.78 3.88
CA VAL A 128 -0.44 11.51 4.79
C VAL A 128 0.06 11.38 6.22
N GLU A 129 0.73 12.44 6.68
CA GLU A 129 1.06 12.63 8.09
C GLU A 129 -0.10 13.32 8.82
N LEU A 130 -0.54 12.72 9.91
CA LEU A 130 -1.57 13.21 10.82
C LEU A 130 -0.90 13.92 12.01
N PRO A 131 -1.66 14.71 12.80
CA PRO A 131 -1.13 15.34 14.01
C PRO A 131 -0.43 14.35 14.94
N ASN A 132 0.60 14.83 15.63
CA ASN A 132 1.48 14.05 16.51
C ASN A 132 2.38 13.03 15.77
N GLY A 133 2.63 13.23 14.48
CA GLY A 133 3.53 12.38 13.68
C GLY A 133 2.97 10.99 13.41
N ALA A 134 1.64 10.86 13.38
CA ALA A 134 0.97 9.61 13.09
C ALA A 134 0.78 9.45 11.58
N TYR A 135 0.76 8.21 11.09
CA TYR A 135 0.50 7.91 9.68
C TYR A 135 -0.67 6.96 9.57
N VAL A 136 -1.37 7.03 8.44
CA VAL A 136 -2.50 6.14 8.14
C VAL A 136 -1.97 4.74 7.81
N LEU A 137 -2.65 3.70 8.32
CA LEU A 137 -2.36 2.32 7.95
C LEU A 137 -3.10 1.92 6.66
N ASN A 138 -2.43 1.16 5.81
CA ASN A 138 -2.99 0.49 4.64
C ASN A 138 -2.89 -1.04 4.80
N ASP A 139 -3.49 -1.78 3.88
CA ASP A 139 -3.53 -3.25 3.85
C ASP A 139 -2.14 -3.92 3.82
N LYS A 140 -1.11 -3.19 3.36
CA LYS A 140 0.29 -3.64 3.37
C LYS A 140 0.99 -3.38 4.70
N SER A 141 0.44 -2.53 5.57
CA SER A 141 1.03 -2.19 6.84
C SER A 141 1.21 -3.42 7.73
N ALA A 142 2.35 -3.47 8.40
CA ALA A 142 2.70 -4.53 9.33
C ALA A 142 3.29 -3.93 10.61
N ALA A 143 3.33 -4.70 11.69
CA ALA A 143 3.97 -4.25 12.92
C ALA A 143 4.87 -5.29 13.57
N ILE A 144 5.87 -4.78 14.29
CA ILE A 144 6.70 -5.58 15.19
C ILE A 144 6.29 -5.29 16.63
N CYS A 145 5.97 -6.34 17.39
CA CYS A 145 5.76 -6.25 18.83
C CYS A 145 7.10 -6.24 19.55
N THR A 146 7.51 -5.08 20.04
CA THR A 146 8.78 -4.88 20.76
C THR A 146 8.85 -5.62 22.10
N ALA A 147 7.71 -6.02 22.67
CA ALA A 147 7.67 -6.73 23.95
C ALA A 147 8.07 -8.23 23.84
N LYS A 148 7.78 -8.88 22.69
CA LYS A 148 7.95 -10.33 22.50
C LYS A 148 8.39 -10.74 21.09
N ASN A 149 8.89 -9.77 20.31
CA ASN A 149 9.36 -9.94 18.93
C ASN A 149 8.36 -10.67 18.01
N GLY A 150 7.07 -10.34 18.16
CA GLY A 150 6.02 -10.88 17.28
C GLY A 150 5.79 -10.03 16.06
N ASN A 151 5.50 -10.67 14.93
CA ASN A 151 5.13 -10.03 13.68
C ASN A 151 3.62 -10.00 13.53
N ILE A 152 3.07 -8.80 13.37
CA ILE A 152 1.64 -8.55 13.18
C ILE A 152 1.39 -8.29 11.69
N LYS A 153 0.41 -8.99 11.14
CA LYS A 153 -0.09 -8.77 9.77
C LYS A 153 -1.56 -8.43 9.80
N ILE A 154 -1.96 -7.50 8.94
CA ILE A 154 -3.36 -7.19 8.67
C ILE A 154 -3.85 -8.22 7.65
N VAL A 155 -4.95 -8.90 7.98
CA VAL A 155 -5.56 -9.93 7.11
C VAL A 155 -6.93 -9.51 6.58
N GLN A 156 -7.56 -8.54 7.23
CA GLN A 156 -8.74 -7.84 6.73
C GLN A 156 -8.62 -6.38 7.13
N HIS A 157 -8.75 -5.46 6.18
CA HIS A 157 -8.60 -4.01 6.42
C HIS A 157 -9.78 -3.41 7.20
N GLY A 158 -10.85 -4.16 7.45
CA GLY A 158 -11.97 -3.75 8.30
C GLY A 158 -13.11 -3.06 7.57
N GLN A 159 -12.94 -2.79 6.27
CA GLN A 159 -14.03 -2.37 5.40
C GLN A 159 -14.82 -3.61 4.92
N GLN A 160 -16.10 -3.48 4.61
CA GLN A 160 -16.94 -4.53 4.05
C GLN A 160 -16.47 -4.83 2.62
N ALA A 161 -16.11 -6.08 2.37
CA ALA A 161 -15.92 -6.55 1.01
C ALA A 161 -17.30 -6.85 0.43
N ASN A 162 -17.96 -5.87 -0.18
CA ASN A 162 -19.18 -6.16 -0.94
C ASN A 162 -18.75 -6.81 -2.27
N ILE A 163 -18.79 -8.13 -2.32
CA ILE A 163 -18.96 -8.85 -3.59
C ILE A 163 -20.40 -9.35 -3.54
N THR A 164 -21.31 -8.64 -4.18
CA THR A 164 -22.68 -9.11 -4.40
C THR A 164 -22.65 -10.39 -5.22
N ALA A 165 -23.66 -11.25 -5.09
CA ALA A 165 -23.76 -12.49 -5.87
C ALA A 165 -23.66 -12.23 -7.40
N GLN A 166 -24.11 -11.05 -7.84
CA GLN A 166 -24.00 -10.59 -9.23
C GLN A 166 -22.56 -10.20 -9.61
N GLU A 167 -21.76 -9.67 -8.68
CA GLU A 167 -20.32 -9.40 -8.88
C GLU A 167 -19.49 -10.69 -8.89
N LEU A 168 -19.92 -11.75 -8.18
CA LEU A 168 -19.29 -13.07 -8.22
C LEU A 168 -19.53 -13.80 -9.56
N GLU A 169 -20.72 -13.65 -10.15
CA GLU A 169 -21.02 -14.16 -11.49
C GLU A 169 -20.23 -13.42 -12.58
N ASN A 170 -20.02 -12.10 -12.42
CA ASN A 170 -19.20 -11.30 -13.34
C ASN A 170 -17.68 -11.50 -13.16
N ALA A 171 -17.22 -11.91 -11.98
CA ALA A 171 -15.80 -12.17 -11.71
C ALA A 171 -15.25 -13.41 -12.45
N ASN A 172 -16.11 -14.34 -12.88
CA ASN A 172 -15.72 -15.45 -13.76
C ASN A 172 -15.47 -15.00 -15.22
N ALA A 173 -15.85 -13.76 -15.56
CA ALA A 173 -15.60 -13.12 -16.84
C ALA A 173 -14.65 -11.92 -16.70
N GLY A 174 -13.44 -12.16 -16.19
CA GLY A 174 -12.26 -11.34 -16.49
C GLY A 174 -12.25 -9.84 -16.14
N SER A 175 -13.20 -9.31 -15.36
CA SER A 175 -13.28 -7.88 -15.06
C SER A 175 -13.07 -7.60 -13.56
N TRP A 176 -11.91 -7.03 -13.21
CA TRP A 176 -11.61 -6.57 -11.86
C TRP A 176 -12.08 -5.11 -11.73
N ALA A 177 -13.26 -4.87 -11.17
CA ALA A 177 -13.69 -3.53 -10.79
C ALA A 177 -13.04 -3.16 -9.44
N ALA A 178 -12.24 -2.10 -9.44
CA ALA A 178 -11.59 -1.54 -8.27
C ALA A 178 -12.60 -0.78 -7.40
N ASN A 179 -13.36 -1.49 -6.58
CA ASN A 179 -14.25 -0.90 -5.58
C ASN A 179 -13.47 -0.69 -4.27
N GLY A 180 -12.52 0.24 -4.28
CA GLY A 180 -11.89 0.79 -3.07
C GLY A 180 -12.28 2.26 -2.92
N PRO A 181 -12.56 2.76 -1.70
CA PRO A 181 -12.97 4.15 -1.54
C PRO A 181 -11.86 5.13 -1.93
N LEU A 182 -12.24 6.08 -2.80
CA LEU A 182 -11.43 7.22 -3.24
C LEU A 182 -11.14 8.15 -2.07
N LEU A 183 -9.87 8.24 -1.66
CA LEU A 183 -9.35 9.41 -0.97
C LEU A 183 -9.15 10.51 -2.00
N THR A 184 -9.99 11.55 -1.99
CA THR A 184 -9.69 12.77 -2.74
C THR A 184 -8.96 13.75 -1.83
N GLU A 185 -7.91 14.39 -2.33
CA GLU A 185 -7.08 15.38 -1.63
C GLU A 185 -7.92 16.55 -1.06
N GLU A 186 -9.11 16.78 -1.60
CA GLU A 186 -10.07 17.80 -1.16
C GLU A 186 -10.60 17.59 0.26
N MET A 187 -10.69 16.34 0.74
CA MET A 187 -11.19 16.07 2.10
C MET A 187 -10.19 16.51 3.18
N ILE A 188 -8.88 16.53 2.88
CA ILE A 188 -7.83 16.95 3.82
C ILE A 188 -7.80 18.47 3.99
N HIS A 189 -8.08 19.24 2.92
CA HIS A 189 -8.08 20.71 2.97
C HIS A 189 -9.31 21.32 3.65
N THR A 190 -10.45 20.61 3.64
CA THR A 190 -11.70 21.11 4.20
C THR A 190 -11.64 21.32 5.72
N GLU A 191 -10.84 20.51 6.44
CA GLU A 191 -10.67 20.64 7.90
C GLU A 191 -9.84 21.87 8.29
N GLN A 192 -8.84 22.25 7.49
CA GLN A 192 -8.05 23.47 7.72
C GLN A 192 -8.90 24.74 7.55
N ALA A 193 -9.79 24.74 6.56
CA ALA A 193 -10.74 25.84 6.34
C ALA A 193 -11.80 25.91 7.44
N ALA A 194 -12.29 24.76 7.94
CA ALA A 194 -13.25 24.71 9.05
C ALA A 194 -12.64 25.20 10.37
N LYS A 195 -11.39 24.81 10.68
CA LYS A 195 -10.64 25.29 11.85
C LYS A 195 -10.29 26.78 11.77
N MET A 196 -9.99 27.31 10.59
CA MET A 196 -9.80 28.76 10.40
C MET A 196 -11.10 29.56 10.59
N LYS A 197 -12.23 29.05 10.10
CA LYS A 197 -13.55 29.70 10.28
C LYS A 197 -13.99 29.73 11.75
N MET A 198 -13.77 28.65 12.51
CA MET A 198 -14.09 28.62 13.94
C MET A 198 -13.22 29.56 14.79
N LYS A 199 -11.99 29.86 14.33
CA LYS A 199 -11.08 30.80 15.02
C LYS A 199 -11.39 32.28 14.73
N MET A 200 -12.12 32.56 13.65
CA MET A 200 -12.59 33.92 13.30
C MET A 200 -13.93 34.30 13.93
N VAL A 201 -14.73 33.34 14.41
CA VAL A 201 -16.03 33.60 15.05
C VAL A 201 -15.91 33.87 16.56
N GLN A 202 -14.71 33.73 17.14
CA GLN A 202 -14.42 34.01 18.55
C GLN A 202 -13.65 35.33 18.79
N GLN A 203 -13.74 36.29 17.87
CA GLN A 203 -13.21 37.65 18.05
C GLN A 203 -14.32 38.68 17.97
#